data_AF-A0A1H0REA5-F1
#
_entry.id   AF-A0A1H0REA5-F1
#
_cell.length_a   1.000
_cell.length_b   1.000
_cell.length_c   1.000
_cell.angle_alpha   90.00
_cell.angle_beta   90.00
_cell.angle_gamma   90.00
#
_symmetry.space_group_name_H-M   'P 1'
#
loop_
_entity.id
_entity.type
_entity.pdbx_description
1 polymer ?
#
loop_
_entity_poly.entity_id
_entity_poly.type
_entity_poly.pdbx_seq_one_letter_code
_entity_poly.pdbx_strand_id
1 'polypeptide(L)'
;MEANQNKLKMLLNKVPEVTIFFWIIKVLCTTVGETFADFINFSLGFGLTVTTITMGVAFFIVLILQFRATKYVPGLYWLTVVLISVFGTLVTDNLTDNVGIPLEVSTLVFSVLLGLTFLFWYLSEKTLSIHSIFTRKREVFYWLTILFTFALGTAVGDLFSEQLGLGYLLTGTAVLIIIACVFLAWKFLKLDGVLAFWIAYILTRPLGASLGDYLSQPKENGALALGTTVTSVIFLIAILAIIVFLAVTKFDTLAKSELAETNEANGSKKHVLTQTAVVLCIFLVAGIGGYVGLSNRIISQTDYAQATSASPQVALAGQLSDFVKIETDMLNNVNSNDFASAKKGADNLEHQWDTSEPKLRKIDGTTWTKIDGTIDVVLASVRSGKPDASQSKTALNNSLTIINGANQSATQTDSSQTITSVGTSQTDSQQSTSVGKSQSDSQQTTSVGKSQADAPQNKLAGQLSDFVKIETDMLNAVNSNDFASAKKGADSLEHQWDTSEPKLRKIDGTTWTKIDGTIDLVLASVRSSNPNADKCKSALNNSLSIFNEANK
;
A
#
# COMPACT_ATOMS: atom_id res chain seq x y z
N MET A 1 -56.41 -7.89 8.70
CA MET A 1 -55.66 -8.94 7.97
C MET A 1 -54.27 -8.46 7.54
N GLU A 2 -54.10 -7.20 7.14
CA GLU A 2 -52.78 -6.62 6.79
C GLU A 2 -51.78 -6.62 7.96
N ALA A 3 -52.18 -6.27 9.18
CA ALA A 3 -51.32 -6.36 10.36
C ALA A 3 -50.79 -7.79 10.63
N ASN A 4 -51.58 -8.82 10.31
CA ASN A 4 -51.17 -10.22 10.48
C ASN A 4 -50.22 -10.67 9.35
N GLN A 5 -50.39 -10.12 8.13
CA GLN A 5 -49.49 -10.31 7.00
C GLN A 5 -48.14 -9.63 7.22
N ASN A 6 -48.12 -8.42 7.80
CA ASN A 6 -46.90 -7.71 8.18
C ASN A 6 -46.14 -8.46 9.29
N LYS A 7 -46.86 -8.99 10.28
CA LYS A 7 -46.29 -9.83 11.35
C LYS A 7 -45.70 -11.14 10.81
N LEU A 8 -46.37 -11.79 9.86
CA LEU A 8 -45.84 -12.96 9.15
C LEU A 8 -44.60 -12.61 8.32
N LYS A 9 -44.62 -11.51 7.56
CA LYS A 9 -43.44 -11.02 6.82
C LYS A 9 -42.27 -10.75 7.77
N MET A 10 -42.49 -10.13 8.93
CA MET A 10 -41.45 -9.90 9.93
C MET A 10 -40.85 -11.20 10.49
N LEU A 11 -41.69 -12.21 10.75
CA LEU A 11 -41.27 -13.54 11.21
C LEU A 11 -40.53 -14.36 10.14
N LEU A 12 -40.72 -14.04 8.86
CA LEU A 12 -40.02 -14.66 7.73
C LEU A 12 -38.74 -13.90 7.34
N ASN A 13 -38.49 -12.71 7.89
CA ASN A 13 -37.28 -11.96 7.56
C ASN A 13 -36.06 -12.66 8.15
N LYS A 14 -35.03 -12.87 7.34
CA LYS A 14 -33.81 -13.59 7.73
C LYS A 14 -32.69 -12.68 8.23
N VAL A 15 -32.93 -11.36 8.27
CA VAL A 15 -31.93 -10.35 8.62
C VAL A 15 -32.34 -9.66 9.93
N PRO A 16 -31.39 -9.37 10.84
CA PRO A 16 -31.66 -8.66 12.08
C PRO A 16 -32.26 -7.28 11.84
N GLU A 17 -33.02 -6.80 12.82
CA GLU A 17 -33.45 -5.40 12.87
C GLU A 17 -32.24 -4.46 13.05
N VAL A 18 -32.28 -3.31 12.38
CA VAL A 18 -31.19 -2.31 12.39
C VAL A 18 -31.25 -1.50 13.69
N THR A 19 -30.77 -2.12 14.78
CA THR A 19 -30.65 -1.50 16.10
C THR A 19 -29.23 -0.98 16.35
N ILE A 20 -28.97 -0.34 17.50
CA ILE A 20 -27.60 0.06 17.87
C ILE A 20 -26.66 -1.16 17.97
N PHE A 21 -27.18 -2.31 18.43
CA PHE A 21 -26.41 -3.56 18.52
C PHE A 21 -26.02 -4.09 17.15
N PHE A 22 -26.87 -3.92 16.14
CA PHE A 22 -26.53 -4.28 14.76
C PHE A 22 -25.27 -3.54 14.30
N TRP A 23 -25.20 -2.23 14.52
CA TRP A 23 -24.04 -1.43 14.13
C TRP A 23 -22.79 -1.78 14.93
N ILE A 24 -22.93 -1.99 16.25
CA ILE A 24 -21.81 -2.40 17.11
C ILE A 24 -21.22 -3.73 16.62
N ILE A 25 -22.03 -4.77 16.47
CA ILE A 25 -21.53 -6.09 16.06
C ILE A 25 -20.96 -6.01 14.64
N LYS A 26 -21.60 -5.26 13.73
CA LYS A 26 -21.08 -5.06 12.37
C LYS A 26 -19.68 -4.46 12.38
N VAL A 27 -19.46 -3.39 13.14
CA VAL A 27 -18.13 -2.76 13.25
C VAL A 27 -17.11 -3.73 13.85
N LEU A 28 -17.47 -4.48 14.89
CA LEU A 28 -16.60 -5.51 15.45
C LEU A 28 -16.26 -6.61 14.43
N CYS A 29 -17.25 -7.09 13.65
CA CYS A 29 -17.04 -8.10 12.61
C CYS A 29 -16.16 -7.58 11.47
N THR A 30 -16.26 -6.29 11.11
CA THR A 30 -15.40 -5.69 10.09
C THR A 30 -13.96 -5.54 10.58
N THR A 31 -13.74 -5.30 11.87
CA THR A 31 -12.39 -5.25 12.48
C THR A 31 -11.77 -6.63 12.65
N VAL A 32 -12.57 -7.64 13.03
CA VAL A 32 -12.12 -9.04 13.07
C VAL A 32 -11.79 -9.56 11.68
N GLY A 33 -12.57 -9.18 10.67
CA GLY A 33 -12.32 -9.63 9.30
C GLY A 33 -10.87 -9.37 8.85
N GLU A 34 -10.39 -8.17 9.14
CA GLU A 34 -9.02 -7.73 8.84
C GLU A 34 -7.98 -8.46 9.70
N THR A 35 -8.09 -8.27 11.01
CA THR A 35 -7.09 -8.79 11.96
C THR A 35 -7.01 -10.32 12.00
N PHE A 36 -8.11 -11.02 11.72
CA PHE A 36 -8.15 -12.48 11.67
C PHE A 36 -7.64 -13.03 10.34
N ALA A 37 -7.88 -12.35 9.22
CA ALA A 37 -7.27 -12.68 7.94
C ALA A 37 -5.73 -12.60 8.06
N ASP A 38 -5.22 -11.50 8.61
CA ASP A 38 -3.80 -11.31 8.90
C ASP A 38 -3.24 -12.34 9.87
N PHE A 39 -3.99 -12.66 10.92
CA PHE A 39 -3.58 -13.67 11.89
C PHE A 39 -3.35 -15.02 11.21
N ILE A 40 -4.28 -15.47 10.37
CA ILE A 40 -4.12 -16.76 9.68
C ILE A 40 -3.01 -16.70 8.65
N ASN A 41 -2.88 -15.58 7.93
CA ASN A 41 -1.87 -15.41 6.91
C ASN A 41 -0.45 -15.40 7.52
N PHE A 42 -0.19 -14.47 8.44
CA PHE A 42 1.14 -14.20 8.99
C PHE A 42 1.48 -15.05 10.22
N SER A 43 0.54 -15.31 11.12
CA SER A 43 0.84 -16.01 12.39
C SER A 43 0.81 -17.53 12.26
N LEU A 44 -0.04 -18.07 11.37
CA LEU A 44 -0.09 -19.52 11.11
C LEU A 44 0.81 -19.95 9.94
N GLY A 45 1.36 -19.01 9.17
CA GLY A 45 2.31 -19.28 8.09
C GLY A 45 1.73 -20.06 6.92
N PHE A 46 0.39 -20.11 6.79
CA PHE A 46 -0.27 -20.81 5.69
C PHE A 46 -0.10 -20.11 4.35
N GLY A 47 0.25 -18.82 4.36
CA GLY A 47 0.32 -17.99 3.17
C GLY A 47 -1.08 -17.60 2.64
N LEU A 48 -1.10 -16.56 1.81
CA LEU A 48 -2.32 -15.86 1.45
C LEU A 48 -3.29 -16.74 0.64
N THR A 49 -2.75 -17.54 -0.29
CA THR A 49 -3.55 -18.41 -1.16
C THR A 49 -4.24 -19.55 -0.40
N VAL A 50 -3.51 -20.26 0.47
CA VAL A 50 -4.09 -21.38 1.25
C VAL A 50 -5.12 -20.87 2.25
N THR A 51 -4.84 -19.72 2.87
CA THR A 51 -5.76 -19.03 3.79
C THR A 51 -7.05 -18.64 3.09
N THR A 52 -6.96 -18.04 1.90
CA THR A 52 -8.10 -17.65 1.06
C THR A 52 -8.97 -18.85 0.71
N ILE A 53 -8.38 -19.96 0.26
CA ILE A 53 -9.12 -21.17 -0.11
C ILE A 53 -9.82 -21.77 1.11
N THR A 54 -9.11 -21.90 2.24
CA THR A 54 -9.65 -22.53 3.46
C THR A 54 -10.81 -21.72 4.04
N MET A 55 -10.64 -20.40 4.16
CA MET A 55 -11.69 -19.51 4.66
C MET A 55 -12.84 -19.38 3.65
N GLY A 56 -12.55 -19.42 2.35
CA GLY A 56 -13.57 -19.48 1.30
C GLY A 56 -14.45 -20.72 1.42
N VAL A 57 -13.86 -21.91 1.59
CA VAL A 57 -14.62 -23.14 1.82
C VAL A 57 -15.49 -23.05 3.06
N ALA A 58 -14.94 -22.57 4.19
CA ALA A 58 -15.71 -22.38 5.43
C ALA A 58 -16.88 -21.40 5.23
N PHE A 59 -16.63 -20.26 4.56
CA PHE A 59 -17.64 -19.28 4.21
C PHE A 59 -18.76 -19.89 3.35
N PHE A 60 -18.44 -20.60 2.27
CA PHE A 60 -19.46 -21.21 1.41
C PHE A 60 -20.28 -22.27 2.13
N ILE A 61 -19.68 -23.08 3.02
CA ILE A 61 -20.42 -24.06 3.83
C ILE A 61 -21.46 -23.33 4.71
N VAL A 62 -21.03 -22.31 5.46
CA VAL A 62 -21.93 -21.56 6.35
C VAL A 62 -22.97 -20.78 5.56
N LEU A 63 -22.60 -20.22 4.41
CA LEU A 63 -23.52 -19.54 3.51
C LEU A 63 -24.62 -20.49 2.99
N ILE A 64 -24.27 -21.73 2.63
CA ILE A 64 -25.26 -22.75 2.24
C ILE A 64 -26.20 -23.06 3.41
N LEU A 65 -25.68 -23.18 4.64
CA LEU A 65 -26.51 -23.37 5.82
C LEU A 65 -27.46 -22.17 6.04
N GLN A 66 -26.97 -20.95 5.83
CA GLN A 66 -27.77 -19.72 5.92
C GLN A 66 -28.91 -19.71 4.88
N PHE A 67 -28.64 -20.09 3.63
CA PHE A 67 -29.68 -20.25 2.61
C PHE A 67 -30.71 -21.32 2.97
N ARG A 68 -30.30 -22.39 3.68
CA ARG A 68 -31.18 -23.47 4.13
C ARG A 68 -32.02 -23.11 5.34
N ALA A 69 -31.57 -22.18 6.18
CA ALA A 69 -32.34 -21.71 7.32
C ALA A 69 -33.66 -21.07 6.85
N THR A 70 -34.77 -21.42 7.47
CA THR A 70 -36.11 -20.92 7.10
C THR A 70 -36.55 -19.71 7.93
N LYS A 71 -35.76 -19.35 8.95
CA LYS A 71 -35.99 -18.23 9.87
C LYS A 71 -34.65 -17.58 10.21
N TYR A 72 -34.70 -16.34 10.72
CA TYR A 72 -33.52 -15.68 11.27
C TYR A 72 -32.96 -16.47 12.46
N VAL A 73 -31.70 -16.89 12.32
CA VAL A 73 -30.91 -17.52 13.38
C VAL A 73 -29.71 -16.60 13.64
N PRO A 74 -29.69 -15.86 14.77
CA PRO A 74 -28.66 -14.85 15.03
C PRO A 74 -27.24 -15.38 14.87
N GLY A 75 -26.95 -16.55 15.45
CA GLY A 75 -25.61 -17.15 15.39
C GLY A 75 -25.17 -17.48 13.96
N LEU A 76 -26.07 -18.01 13.12
CA LEU A 76 -25.73 -18.40 11.74
C LEU A 76 -25.53 -17.17 10.86
N TYR A 77 -26.38 -16.15 11.03
CA TYR A 77 -26.26 -14.89 10.30
C TYR A 77 -24.94 -14.18 10.64
N TRP A 78 -24.65 -13.98 11.92
CA TRP A 78 -23.42 -13.28 12.34
C TRP A 78 -22.16 -14.08 12.04
N LEU A 79 -22.20 -15.41 12.12
CA LEU A 79 -21.11 -16.26 11.66
C LEU A 79 -20.86 -16.09 10.16
N THR A 80 -21.92 -16.02 9.35
CA THR A 80 -21.80 -15.74 7.91
C THR A 80 -21.18 -14.36 7.68
N VAL A 81 -21.56 -13.35 8.48
CA VAL A 81 -21.00 -11.98 8.41
C VAL A 81 -19.53 -11.92 8.82
N VAL A 82 -19.09 -12.73 9.78
CA VAL A 82 -17.66 -12.83 10.14
C VAL A 82 -16.88 -13.56 9.05
N LEU A 83 -17.39 -14.67 8.52
CA LEU A 83 -16.66 -15.42 7.49
C LEU A 83 -16.57 -14.66 6.17
N ILE A 84 -17.63 -13.95 5.78
CA ILE A 84 -17.61 -13.10 4.57
C ILE A 84 -16.70 -11.88 4.75
N SER A 85 -16.51 -11.38 5.98
CA SER A 85 -15.59 -10.27 6.23
C SER A 85 -14.13 -10.69 6.09
N VAL A 86 -13.78 -11.86 6.64
CA VAL A 86 -12.44 -12.46 6.49
C VAL A 86 -12.18 -12.82 5.04
N PHE A 87 -13.11 -13.51 4.38
CA PHE A 87 -12.95 -13.89 2.98
C PHE A 87 -12.88 -12.67 2.05
N GLY A 88 -13.64 -11.61 2.33
CA GLY A 88 -13.60 -10.36 1.57
C GLY A 88 -12.25 -9.64 1.65
N THR A 89 -11.63 -9.56 2.83
CA THR A 89 -10.24 -9.08 3.02
C THR A 89 -9.30 -9.88 2.14
N LEU A 90 -9.28 -11.21 2.35
CA LEU A 90 -8.35 -12.12 1.68
C LEU A 90 -8.45 -12.10 0.14
N VAL A 91 -9.65 -11.89 -0.41
CA VAL A 91 -9.83 -11.75 -1.86
C VAL A 91 -9.14 -10.48 -2.38
N THR A 92 -9.27 -9.36 -1.66
CA THR A 92 -8.61 -8.11 -2.04
C THR A 92 -7.10 -8.24 -1.93
N ASP A 93 -6.60 -8.74 -0.80
CA ASP A 93 -5.16 -8.91 -0.57
C ASP A 93 -4.56 -9.88 -1.58
N ASN A 94 -5.26 -10.97 -1.91
CA ASN A 94 -4.73 -11.92 -2.90
C ASN A 94 -4.58 -11.28 -4.28
N LEU A 95 -5.50 -10.38 -4.66
CA LEU A 95 -5.39 -9.64 -5.92
C LEU A 95 -4.25 -8.61 -5.87
N THR A 96 -4.10 -7.89 -4.76
CA THR A 96 -3.11 -6.83 -4.64
C THR A 96 -1.71 -7.37 -4.38
N ASP A 97 -1.53 -8.18 -3.35
CA ASP A 97 -0.21 -8.56 -2.84
C ASP A 97 0.37 -9.79 -3.55
N ASN A 98 -0.48 -10.75 -3.93
CA ASN A 98 -0.04 -11.99 -4.56
C ASN A 98 -0.11 -11.94 -6.10
N VAL A 99 -1.14 -11.31 -6.67
CA VAL A 99 -1.26 -11.13 -8.13
C VAL A 99 -0.62 -9.81 -8.61
N GLY A 100 -0.39 -8.85 -7.72
CA GLY A 100 0.25 -7.57 -8.06
C GLY A 100 -0.68 -6.55 -8.71
N ILE A 101 -1.99 -6.68 -8.54
CA ILE A 101 -2.97 -5.73 -9.09
C ILE A 101 -3.00 -4.46 -8.22
N PRO A 102 -2.76 -3.25 -8.78
CA PRO A 102 -2.78 -2.03 -7.98
C PRO A 102 -4.11 -1.81 -7.24
N LEU A 103 -4.06 -1.28 -6.00
CA LEU A 103 -5.24 -1.03 -5.18
C LEU A 103 -6.25 -0.09 -5.84
N GLU A 104 -5.80 0.84 -6.69
CA GLU A 104 -6.70 1.71 -7.47
C GLU A 104 -7.54 0.91 -8.45
N VAL A 105 -6.93 -0.10 -9.10
CA VAL A 105 -7.62 -0.98 -10.06
C VAL A 105 -8.60 -1.88 -9.31
N SER A 106 -8.18 -2.49 -8.20
CA SER A 106 -9.04 -3.31 -7.34
C SER A 106 -10.25 -2.51 -6.82
N THR A 107 -10.01 -1.28 -6.35
CA THR A 107 -11.06 -0.35 -5.90
C THR A 107 -12.06 -0.03 -7.01
N LEU A 108 -11.58 0.25 -8.22
CA LEU A 108 -12.44 0.53 -9.38
C LEU A 108 -13.29 -0.70 -9.75
N VAL A 109 -12.66 -1.87 -9.85
CA VAL A 109 -13.33 -3.13 -10.21
C VAL A 109 -14.42 -3.48 -9.19
N PHE A 110 -14.11 -3.46 -7.89
CA PHE A 110 -15.11 -3.76 -6.86
C PHE A 110 -16.23 -2.72 -6.81
N SER A 111 -15.93 -1.44 -7.09
CA SER A 111 -16.96 -0.39 -7.21
C SER A 111 -17.93 -0.67 -8.36
N VAL A 112 -17.41 -1.07 -9.53
CA VAL A 112 -18.24 -1.45 -10.69
C VAL A 112 -19.06 -2.70 -10.38
N LEU A 113 -18.47 -3.74 -9.79
CA LEU A 113 -19.17 -4.97 -9.43
C LEU A 113 -20.29 -4.73 -8.41
N LEU A 114 -20.03 -3.89 -7.40
CA LEU A 114 -21.03 -3.48 -6.42
C LEU A 114 -22.17 -2.69 -7.09
N GLY A 115 -21.83 -1.73 -7.96
CA GLY A 115 -22.80 -0.94 -8.71
C GLY A 115 -23.68 -1.80 -9.63
N LEU A 116 -23.09 -2.75 -10.35
CA LEU A 116 -23.82 -3.73 -11.17
C LEU A 116 -24.72 -4.62 -10.33
N THR A 117 -24.27 -5.03 -9.14
CA THR A 117 -25.08 -5.85 -8.23
C THR A 117 -26.32 -5.08 -7.76
N PHE A 118 -26.16 -3.82 -7.34
CA PHE A 118 -27.29 -2.96 -7.01
C PHE A 118 -28.21 -2.71 -8.20
N LEU A 119 -27.64 -2.49 -9.39
CA LEU A 119 -28.41 -2.28 -10.61
C LEU A 119 -29.27 -3.51 -10.95
N PHE A 120 -28.67 -4.71 -11.00
CA PHE A 120 -29.40 -5.94 -11.30
C PHE A 120 -30.42 -6.29 -10.22
N TRP A 121 -30.11 -6.02 -8.94
CA TRP A 121 -31.08 -6.20 -7.87
C TRP A 121 -32.26 -5.24 -8.03
N TYR A 122 -32.02 -3.96 -8.30
CA TYR A 122 -33.07 -2.98 -8.54
C TYR A 122 -33.88 -3.29 -9.82
N LEU A 123 -33.23 -3.74 -10.90
CA LEU A 123 -33.92 -4.12 -12.13
C LEU A 123 -34.84 -5.33 -11.92
N SER A 124 -34.38 -6.32 -11.14
CA SER A 124 -35.13 -7.56 -10.87
C SER A 124 -36.26 -7.37 -9.86
N GLU A 125 -36.03 -6.64 -8.76
CA GLU A 125 -36.94 -6.62 -7.61
C GLU A 125 -37.57 -5.23 -7.36
N LYS A 126 -37.11 -4.18 -8.08
CA LYS A 126 -37.57 -2.78 -8.00
C LYS A 126 -37.52 -2.17 -6.58
N THR A 127 -36.78 -2.81 -5.68
CA THR A 127 -36.51 -2.35 -4.31
C THR A 127 -35.15 -2.87 -3.85
N LEU A 128 -34.44 -2.05 -3.09
CA LEU A 128 -33.17 -2.40 -2.41
C LEU A 128 -33.38 -2.56 -0.90
N SER A 129 -34.64 -2.65 -0.45
CA SER A 129 -34.98 -2.74 0.97
C SER A 129 -34.61 -4.09 1.56
N ILE A 130 -33.89 -4.04 2.68
CA ILE A 130 -33.43 -5.18 3.48
C ILE A 130 -34.55 -5.78 4.35
N HIS A 131 -35.65 -5.06 4.56
CA HIS A 131 -36.77 -5.53 5.36
C HIS A 131 -37.65 -6.56 4.63
N SER A 132 -37.27 -6.96 3.41
CA SER A 132 -38.07 -7.86 2.55
C SER A 132 -37.28 -8.99 1.89
N ILE A 133 -36.37 -9.63 2.62
CA ILE A 133 -35.56 -10.75 2.10
C ILE A 133 -36.29 -12.08 2.37
N PHE A 134 -37.30 -12.37 1.56
CA PHE A 134 -38.12 -13.59 1.68
C PHE A 134 -37.84 -14.62 0.58
N THR A 135 -37.17 -14.24 -0.50
CA THR A 135 -36.90 -15.11 -1.65
C THR A 135 -35.42 -15.42 -1.75
N ARG A 136 -35.08 -16.64 -2.23
CA ARG A 136 -33.67 -17.03 -2.47
C ARG A 136 -32.95 -16.05 -3.41
N LYS A 137 -33.67 -15.46 -4.38
CA LYS A 137 -33.11 -14.46 -5.30
C LYS A 137 -32.67 -13.19 -4.57
N ARG A 138 -33.50 -12.66 -3.68
CA ARG A 138 -33.16 -11.48 -2.85
C ARG A 138 -32.01 -11.78 -1.89
N GLU A 139 -31.99 -12.98 -1.33
CA GLU A 139 -30.92 -13.43 -0.43
C GLU A 139 -29.57 -13.53 -1.17
N VAL A 140 -29.54 -13.98 -2.44
CA VAL A 140 -28.32 -13.97 -3.27
C VAL A 140 -27.82 -12.55 -3.52
N PHE A 141 -28.70 -11.63 -3.96
CA PHE A 141 -28.28 -10.24 -4.18
C PHE A 141 -27.78 -9.58 -2.90
N TYR A 142 -28.41 -9.87 -1.76
CA TYR A 142 -27.99 -9.37 -0.47
C TYR A 142 -26.58 -9.84 -0.10
N TRP A 143 -26.31 -11.15 -0.12
CA TRP A 143 -24.98 -11.68 0.22
C TRP A 143 -23.91 -11.28 -0.79
N LEU A 144 -24.25 -11.18 -2.07
CA LEU A 144 -23.33 -10.71 -3.11
C LEU A 144 -22.98 -9.23 -2.91
N THR A 145 -23.98 -8.40 -2.58
CA THR A 145 -23.76 -7.00 -2.22
C THR A 145 -22.80 -6.94 -1.04
N ILE A 146 -23.06 -7.70 0.03
CA ILE A 146 -22.20 -7.74 1.21
C ILE A 146 -20.77 -8.14 0.83
N LEU A 147 -20.58 -9.21 0.06
CA LEU A 147 -19.25 -9.64 -0.38
C LEU A 147 -18.47 -8.50 -1.06
N PHE A 148 -19.07 -7.85 -2.05
CA PHE A 148 -18.41 -6.75 -2.76
C PHE A 148 -18.22 -5.51 -1.90
N THR A 149 -19.11 -5.22 -0.94
CA THR A 149 -18.85 -4.13 0.03
C THR A 149 -17.66 -4.43 0.93
N PHE A 150 -17.44 -5.69 1.29
CA PHE A 150 -16.30 -6.09 2.10
C PHE A 150 -14.98 -5.95 1.32
N ALA A 151 -14.92 -6.51 0.11
CA ALA A 151 -13.74 -6.41 -0.75
C ALA A 151 -13.40 -4.97 -1.13
N LEU A 152 -14.42 -4.18 -1.55
CA LEU A 152 -14.27 -2.75 -1.84
C LEU A 152 -13.77 -1.97 -0.62
N GLY A 153 -14.33 -2.24 0.55
CA GLY A 153 -14.00 -1.48 1.75
C GLY A 153 -12.58 -1.75 2.26
N THR A 154 -12.04 -2.95 2.05
CA THR A 154 -10.61 -3.25 2.26
C THR A 154 -9.77 -2.46 1.25
N ALA A 155 -10.04 -2.60 -0.06
CA ALA A 155 -9.28 -1.91 -1.10
C ALA A 155 -9.24 -0.38 -0.95
N VAL A 156 -10.37 0.24 -0.60
CA VAL A 156 -10.46 1.68 -0.32
C VAL A 156 -9.76 2.03 1.00
N GLY A 157 -9.87 1.18 2.02
CA GLY A 157 -9.17 1.36 3.28
C GLY A 157 -7.67 1.50 3.05
N ASP A 158 -7.07 0.48 2.44
CA ASP A 158 -5.62 0.36 2.22
C ASP A 158 -5.11 1.41 1.24
N LEU A 159 -5.90 1.75 0.21
CA LEU A 159 -5.58 2.83 -0.71
C LEU A 159 -5.40 4.17 0.03
N PHE A 160 -6.32 4.49 0.94
CA PHE A 160 -6.28 5.76 1.67
C PHE A 160 -5.28 5.73 2.85
N SER A 161 -5.20 4.64 3.61
CA SER A 161 -4.32 4.53 4.76
C SER A 161 -2.85 4.34 4.37
N GLU A 162 -2.56 3.47 3.40
CA GLU A 162 -1.20 3.03 3.06
C GLU A 162 -0.66 3.75 1.83
N GLN A 163 -1.30 3.60 0.68
CA GLN A 163 -0.79 4.19 -0.57
C GLN A 163 -0.83 5.71 -0.58
N LEU A 164 -1.89 6.30 -0.03
CA LEU A 164 -2.00 7.75 0.10
C LEU A 164 -1.39 8.29 1.41
N GLY A 165 -0.89 7.41 2.30
CA GLY A 165 -0.17 7.81 3.51
C GLY A 165 -0.97 8.64 4.52
N LEU A 166 -2.31 8.57 4.53
CA LEU A 166 -3.10 9.21 5.61
C LEU A 166 -2.83 8.58 6.98
N GLY A 167 -2.41 7.31 6.98
CA GLY A 167 -2.36 6.49 8.16
C GLY A 167 -3.76 6.01 8.60
N TYR A 168 -3.75 4.97 9.42
CA TYR A 168 -4.95 4.23 9.82
C TYR A 168 -5.91 5.07 10.69
N LEU A 169 -5.40 5.86 11.64
CA LEU A 169 -6.24 6.71 12.50
C LEU A 169 -7.01 7.78 11.75
N LEU A 170 -6.33 8.48 10.85
CA LEU A 170 -6.92 9.61 10.14
C LEU A 170 -7.97 9.11 9.14
N THR A 171 -7.68 7.99 8.46
CA THR A 171 -8.62 7.31 7.57
C THR A 171 -9.87 6.84 8.34
N GLY A 172 -9.69 6.15 9.47
CA GLY A 172 -10.81 5.71 10.32
C GLY A 172 -11.65 6.89 10.84
N THR A 173 -11.01 7.96 11.31
CA THR A 173 -11.72 9.16 11.80
C THR A 173 -12.48 9.87 10.67
N ALA A 174 -11.88 10.00 9.49
CA ALA A 174 -12.53 10.60 8.33
C ALA A 174 -13.79 9.81 7.91
N VAL A 175 -13.68 8.48 7.83
CA VAL A 175 -14.82 7.61 7.53
C VAL A 175 -15.92 7.74 8.60
N LEU A 176 -15.55 7.81 9.88
CA LEU A 176 -16.51 7.99 10.97
C LEU A 176 -17.25 9.34 10.88
N ILE A 177 -16.55 10.42 10.50
CA ILE A 177 -17.18 11.73 10.24
C ILE A 177 -18.17 11.63 9.07
N ILE A 178 -17.80 10.95 7.98
CA ILE A 178 -18.70 10.77 6.83
C ILE A 178 -19.96 9.99 7.25
N ILE A 179 -19.81 8.92 8.04
CA ILE A 179 -20.97 8.17 8.59
C ILE A 179 -21.85 9.09 9.44
N ALA A 180 -21.26 9.94 10.29
CA ALA A 180 -22.01 10.91 11.09
C ALA A 180 -22.76 11.93 10.20
N CYS A 181 -22.14 12.42 9.13
CA CYS A 181 -22.79 13.29 8.15
C CYS A 181 -23.97 12.60 7.46
N VAL A 182 -23.84 11.32 7.09
CA VAL A 182 -24.92 10.52 6.50
C VAL A 182 -26.07 10.35 7.50
N PHE A 183 -25.76 10.11 8.78
CA PHE A 183 -26.77 10.05 9.84
C PHE A 183 -27.50 11.38 10.01
N LEU A 184 -26.79 12.51 10.00
CA LEU A 184 -27.39 13.85 10.05
C LEU A 184 -28.25 14.14 8.81
N ALA A 185 -27.81 13.71 7.63
CA ALA A 185 -28.58 13.86 6.39
C ALA A 185 -29.86 13.02 6.41
N TRP A 186 -29.81 11.81 6.93
CA TRP A 186 -31.00 11.01 7.18
C TRP A 186 -31.94 11.67 8.20
N LYS A 187 -31.40 12.16 9.31
CA LYS A 187 -32.19 12.74 10.41
C LYS A 187 -32.83 14.09 10.08
N PHE A 188 -32.10 14.97 9.39
CA PHE A 188 -32.49 16.36 9.18
C PHE A 188 -32.79 16.70 7.70
N LEU A 189 -32.14 16.05 6.74
CA LEU A 189 -32.31 16.32 5.30
C LEU A 189 -33.27 15.35 4.60
N LYS A 190 -33.98 14.50 5.35
CA LYS A 190 -34.95 13.51 4.83
C LYS A 190 -34.36 12.60 3.74
N LEU A 191 -33.11 12.18 3.92
CA LEU A 191 -32.48 11.18 3.05
C LEU A 191 -33.25 9.86 3.14
N ASP A 192 -33.44 9.19 2.00
CA ASP A 192 -34.08 7.87 1.96
C ASP A 192 -33.40 6.89 2.93
N GLY A 193 -34.20 6.14 3.70
CA GLY A 193 -33.69 5.26 4.75
C GLY A 193 -32.90 4.06 4.22
N VAL A 194 -33.28 3.51 3.06
CA VAL A 194 -32.57 2.39 2.44
C VAL A 194 -31.24 2.87 1.88
N LEU A 195 -31.22 4.03 1.24
CA LEU A 195 -29.99 4.64 0.73
C LEU A 195 -29.02 5.02 1.87
N ALA A 196 -29.51 5.68 2.92
CA ALA A 196 -28.70 6.02 4.09
C ALA A 196 -28.12 4.78 4.75
N PHE A 197 -28.92 3.70 4.86
CA PHE A 197 -28.46 2.41 5.37
C PHE A 197 -27.30 1.86 4.54
N TRP A 198 -27.44 1.77 3.21
CA TRP A 198 -26.40 1.15 2.39
C TRP A 198 -25.10 1.95 2.39
N ILE A 199 -25.17 3.29 2.41
CA ILE A 199 -23.99 4.13 2.52
C ILE A 199 -23.29 3.90 3.85
N ALA A 200 -24.02 3.96 4.97
CA ALA A 200 -23.45 3.70 6.28
C ALA A 200 -22.86 2.27 6.34
N TYR A 201 -23.57 1.28 5.78
CA TYR A 201 -23.11 -0.10 5.72
C TYR A 201 -21.80 -0.26 4.94
N ILE A 202 -21.70 0.35 3.75
CA ILE A 202 -20.47 0.33 2.95
C ILE A 202 -19.32 0.99 3.72
N LEU A 203 -19.56 2.16 4.32
CA LEU A 203 -18.53 2.92 5.05
C LEU A 203 -18.08 2.26 6.36
N THR A 204 -18.90 1.41 6.99
CA THR A 204 -18.45 0.68 8.19
C THR A 204 -17.27 -0.26 7.91
N ARG A 205 -17.08 -0.69 6.65
CA ARG A 205 -15.95 -1.55 6.32
C ARG A 205 -14.59 -0.84 6.32
N PRO A 206 -14.34 0.23 5.54
CA PRO A 206 -13.06 0.94 5.61
C PRO A 206 -12.79 1.46 7.03
N LEU A 207 -13.83 1.83 7.78
CA LEU A 207 -13.70 2.14 9.22
C LEU A 207 -13.15 0.94 10.02
N GLY A 208 -13.72 -0.25 9.81
CA GLY A 208 -13.34 -1.47 10.50
C GLY A 208 -11.92 -1.94 10.15
N ALA A 209 -11.53 -1.86 8.87
CA ALA A 209 -10.18 -2.18 8.39
C ALA A 209 -9.15 -1.23 9.02
N SER A 210 -9.35 0.09 8.84
CA SER A 210 -8.50 1.11 9.47
C SER A 210 -8.40 0.97 11.00
N LEU A 211 -9.48 0.62 11.69
CA LEU A 211 -9.43 0.37 13.13
C LEU A 211 -8.68 -0.93 13.46
N GLY A 212 -8.86 -1.98 12.66
CA GLY A 212 -8.15 -3.25 12.79
C GLY A 212 -6.65 -3.05 12.68
N ASP A 213 -6.21 -2.43 11.59
CA ASP A 213 -4.80 -2.15 11.31
C ASP A 213 -4.21 -1.22 12.35
N TYR A 214 -4.95 -0.18 12.74
CA TYR A 214 -4.50 0.70 13.80
C TYR A 214 -4.27 -0.03 15.13
N LEU A 215 -5.03 -1.08 15.44
CA LEU A 215 -4.85 -1.84 16.68
C LEU A 215 -3.77 -2.93 16.52
N SER A 216 -3.72 -3.61 15.38
CA SER A 216 -2.88 -4.78 15.14
C SER A 216 -1.45 -4.45 14.68
N GLN A 217 -1.29 -3.48 13.77
CA GLN A 217 -0.03 -3.21 13.08
C GLN A 217 1.05 -2.61 14.02
N PRO A 218 2.34 -2.73 13.67
CA PRO A 218 3.44 -2.17 14.46
C PRO A 218 3.35 -0.64 14.64
N LYS A 219 3.93 -0.12 15.72
CA LYS A 219 3.97 1.34 16.02
C LYS A 219 4.69 2.13 14.93
N GLU A 220 5.52 1.46 14.15
CA GLU A 220 6.28 2.01 13.03
C GLU A 220 5.37 2.46 11.87
N ASN A 221 4.18 1.83 11.70
CA ASN A 221 3.17 2.22 10.71
C ASN A 221 2.08 3.15 11.30
N GLY A 222 2.31 3.72 12.49
CA GLY A 222 1.36 4.61 13.16
C GLY A 222 0.22 3.91 13.92
N ALA A 223 0.38 2.62 14.24
CA ALA A 223 -0.58 1.78 14.96
C ALA A 223 -0.20 1.53 16.44
N LEU A 224 -1.04 0.83 17.20
CA LEU A 224 -0.85 0.55 18.64
C LEU A 224 0.05 -0.65 18.94
N ALA A 225 0.34 -1.50 17.95
CA ALA A 225 1.13 -2.73 18.08
C ALA A 225 0.61 -3.71 19.14
N LEU A 226 -0.70 -3.90 19.23
CA LEU A 226 -1.28 -4.96 20.07
C LEU A 226 -1.04 -6.35 19.45
N GLY A 227 -0.71 -6.40 18.16
CA GLY A 227 -0.53 -7.62 17.40
C GLY A 227 -1.86 -8.18 16.90
N THR A 228 -1.82 -8.84 15.74
CA THR A 228 -2.99 -9.43 15.07
C THR A 228 -3.67 -10.51 15.92
N THR A 229 -2.88 -11.31 16.65
CA THR A 229 -3.38 -12.41 17.50
C THR A 229 -4.24 -11.90 18.66
N VAL A 230 -3.69 -10.98 19.47
CA VAL A 230 -4.37 -10.47 20.67
C VAL A 230 -5.60 -9.66 20.27
N THR A 231 -5.49 -8.85 19.24
CA THR A 231 -6.59 -8.03 18.72
C THR A 231 -7.73 -8.92 18.22
N SER A 232 -7.44 -9.95 17.40
CA SER A 232 -8.46 -10.88 16.91
C SER A 232 -9.21 -11.59 18.04
N VAL A 233 -8.50 -12.09 19.05
CA VAL A 233 -9.10 -12.81 20.18
C VAL A 233 -10.03 -11.92 21.00
N ILE A 234 -9.60 -10.68 21.32
CA ILE A 234 -10.42 -9.73 22.07
C ILE A 234 -11.74 -9.44 21.34
N PHE A 235 -11.66 -9.15 20.05
CA PHE A 235 -12.86 -8.84 19.28
C PHE A 235 -13.75 -10.06 19.05
N LEU A 236 -13.19 -11.25 18.82
CA LEU A 236 -13.98 -12.49 18.72
C LEU A 236 -14.74 -12.80 20.02
N ILE A 237 -14.11 -12.60 21.18
CA ILE A 237 -14.76 -12.76 22.48
C ILE A 237 -15.89 -11.73 22.64
N ALA A 238 -15.65 -10.46 22.26
CA ALA A 238 -16.66 -9.41 22.33
C ALA A 238 -17.87 -9.71 21.42
N ILE A 239 -17.62 -10.15 20.18
CA ILE A 239 -18.67 -10.58 19.25
C ILE A 239 -19.46 -11.74 19.84
N LEU A 240 -18.79 -12.76 20.34
CA LEU A 240 -19.43 -13.93 20.92
C LEU A 240 -20.28 -13.55 22.14
N ALA A 241 -19.78 -12.68 23.03
CA ALA A 241 -20.53 -12.18 24.17
C ALA A 241 -21.81 -11.45 23.75
N ILE A 242 -21.74 -10.59 22.72
CA ILE A 242 -22.92 -9.87 22.23
C ILE A 242 -23.89 -10.83 21.52
N ILE A 243 -23.40 -11.80 20.75
CA ILE A 243 -24.25 -12.80 20.11
C ILE A 243 -24.98 -13.64 21.16
N VAL A 244 -24.29 -14.09 22.21
CA VAL A 244 -24.91 -14.83 23.32
C VAL A 244 -25.94 -13.95 24.04
N PHE A 245 -25.60 -12.69 24.31
CA PHE A 245 -26.52 -11.73 24.90
C PHE A 245 -27.79 -11.53 24.05
N LEU A 246 -27.66 -11.34 22.74
CA LEU A 246 -28.80 -11.21 21.83
C LEU A 246 -29.60 -12.52 21.72
N ALA A 247 -28.94 -13.66 21.67
CA ALA A 247 -29.60 -14.96 21.63
C ALA A 247 -30.46 -15.22 22.89
N VAL A 248 -29.99 -14.77 24.05
CA VAL A 248 -30.70 -14.89 25.34
C VAL A 248 -31.82 -13.85 25.45
N THR A 249 -31.54 -12.58 25.12
CA THR A 249 -32.47 -11.48 25.34
C THR A 249 -33.49 -11.28 24.22
N LYS A 250 -33.22 -11.80 23.02
CA LYS A 250 -34.06 -11.66 21.82
C LYS A 250 -34.40 -10.20 21.45
N PHE A 251 -33.60 -9.24 21.93
CA PHE A 251 -33.81 -7.80 21.70
C PHE A 251 -33.83 -7.44 20.21
N ASP A 252 -33.13 -8.23 19.38
CA ASP A 252 -33.06 -8.11 17.92
C ASP A 252 -34.30 -8.66 17.18
N THR A 253 -35.24 -9.27 17.91
CA THR A 253 -36.54 -9.73 17.38
C THR A 253 -37.74 -8.94 17.94
N LEU A 254 -37.50 -8.06 18.92
CA LEU A 254 -38.53 -7.38 19.70
C LEU A 254 -38.56 -5.85 19.46
N ALA A 255 -37.66 -5.27 18.66
CA ALA A 255 -37.51 -3.82 18.56
C ALA A 255 -38.56 -3.18 17.63
N LYS A 256 -39.76 -3.02 18.21
CA LYS A 256 -40.77 -1.99 17.93
C LYS A 256 -41.53 -2.12 16.62
N SER A 257 -42.50 -3.03 16.67
CA SER A 257 -43.68 -3.20 15.80
C SER A 257 -44.57 -1.94 15.58
N GLU A 258 -44.20 -0.74 16.06
CA GLU A 258 -45.12 0.42 16.11
C GLU A 258 -44.60 1.70 15.44
N LEU A 259 -43.34 1.77 15.00
CA LEU A 259 -42.78 2.98 14.35
C LEU A 259 -42.57 2.85 12.82
N ALA A 260 -42.64 1.63 12.28
CA ALA A 260 -42.34 1.39 10.87
C ALA A 260 -43.53 1.63 9.92
N GLU A 261 -44.78 1.59 10.41
CA GLU A 261 -45.97 1.75 9.54
C GLU A 261 -46.20 3.20 9.08
N THR A 262 -45.57 4.22 9.68
CA THR A 262 -45.88 5.62 9.37
C THR A 262 -44.94 6.31 8.37
N ASN A 263 -43.78 5.75 8.02
CA ASN A 263 -42.78 6.46 7.19
C ASN A 263 -42.47 5.86 5.81
N GLU A 264 -42.85 4.61 5.51
CA GLU A 264 -42.58 4.02 4.17
C GLU A 264 -43.62 4.43 3.10
N ALA A 265 -44.73 5.07 3.48
CA ALA A 265 -45.86 5.25 2.57
C ALA A 265 -45.81 6.51 1.66
N ASN A 266 -44.80 7.37 1.72
CA ASN A 266 -44.86 8.64 0.95
C ASN A 266 -43.53 9.23 0.46
N GLY A 267 -42.56 8.39 0.10
CA GLY A 267 -41.39 8.82 -0.67
C GLY A 267 -41.68 8.68 -2.17
N SER A 268 -41.96 9.78 -2.87
CA SER A 268 -42.10 9.76 -4.34
C SER A 268 -40.85 9.09 -4.95
N LYS A 269 -41.02 7.99 -5.69
CA LYS A 269 -39.92 7.23 -6.35
C LYS A 269 -38.96 8.12 -7.14
N LYS A 270 -39.45 9.27 -7.62
CA LYS A 270 -38.68 10.28 -8.35
C LYS A 270 -37.67 10.99 -7.44
N HIS A 271 -38.00 11.26 -6.18
CA HIS A 271 -37.09 11.85 -5.20
C HIS A 271 -35.95 10.90 -4.82
N VAL A 272 -36.23 9.60 -4.67
CA VAL A 272 -35.20 8.61 -4.29
C VAL A 272 -34.14 8.46 -5.37
N LEU A 273 -34.55 8.45 -6.65
CA LEU A 273 -33.62 8.33 -7.78
C LEU A 273 -32.76 9.59 -7.94
N THR A 274 -33.35 10.78 -7.74
CA THR A 274 -32.59 12.04 -7.69
C THR A 274 -31.64 12.09 -6.50
N GLN A 275 -32.08 11.68 -5.29
CA GLN A 275 -31.21 11.58 -4.12
C GLN A 275 -30.04 10.63 -4.36
N THR A 276 -30.29 9.48 -5.01
CA THR A 276 -29.26 8.50 -5.36
C THR A 276 -28.22 9.09 -6.31
N ALA A 277 -28.68 9.75 -7.38
CA ALA A 277 -27.78 10.39 -8.33
C ALA A 277 -26.94 11.51 -7.68
N VAL A 278 -27.56 12.36 -6.85
CA VAL A 278 -26.87 13.43 -6.13
C VAL A 278 -25.82 12.87 -5.19
N VAL A 279 -26.18 11.85 -4.40
CA VAL A 279 -25.25 11.23 -3.46
C VAL A 279 -24.09 10.55 -4.19
N LEU A 280 -24.34 9.80 -5.26
CA LEU A 280 -23.29 9.21 -6.08
C LEU A 280 -22.35 10.28 -6.65
N CYS A 281 -22.88 11.40 -7.15
CA CYS A 281 -22.06 12.52 -7.61
C CYS A 281 -21.21 13.12 -6.47
N ILE A 282 -21.79 13.30 -5.27
CA ILE A 282 -21.04 13.81 -4.11
C ILE A 282 -19.90 12.85 -3.75
N PHE A 283 -20.16 11.54 -3.68
CA PHE A 283 -19.13 10.55 -3.37
C PHE A 283 -18.06 10.45 -4.46
N LEU A 284 -18.44 10.55 -5.74
CA LEU A 284 -17.48 10.60 -6.85
C LEU A 284 -16.58 11.84 -6.75
N VAL A 285 -17.17 13.02 -6.56
CA VAL A 285 -16.42 14.28 -6.46
C VAL A 285 -15.54 14.30 -5.20
N ALA A 286 -16.08 13.87 -4.06
CA ALA A 286 -15.32 13.80 -2.81
C ALA A 286 -14.22 12.73 -2.85
N GLY A 287 -14.50 11.57 -3.46
CA GLY A 287 -13.54 10.49 -3.62
C GLY A 287 -12.40 10.87 -4.57
N ILE A 288 -12.72 11.35 -5.78
CA ILE A 288 -11.72 11.82 -6.76
C ILE A 288 -10.98 13.04 -6.22
N GLY A 289 -11.69 14.02 -5.63
CA GLY A 289 -11.08 15.21 -5.04
C GLY A 289 -10.18 14.90 -3.85
N GLY A 290 -10.58 13.94 -3.02
CA GLY A 290 -9.75 13.41 -1.93
C GLY A 290 -8.50 12.71 -2.45
N TYR A 291 -8.65 11.81 -3.42
CA TYR A 291 -7.55 11.10 -4.07
C TYR A 291 -6.56 12.07 -4.73
N VAL A 292 -7.02 12.97 -5.59
CA VAL A 292 -6.18 13.97 -6.27
C VAL A 292 -5.53 14.92 -5.27
N GLY A 293 -6.29 15.39 -4.27
CA GLY A 293 -5.78 16.28 -3.24
C GLY A 293 -4.67 15.64 -2.40
N LEU A 294 -4.79 14.35 -2.10
CA LEU A 294 -3.76 13.63 -1.37
C LEU A 294 -2.58 13.21 -2.23
N SER A 295 -2.83 12.70 -3.43
CA SER A 295 -1.79 12.40 -4.40
C SER A 295 -0.93 13.65 -4.66
N ASN A 296 -1.55 14.82 -4.86
CA ASN A 296 -0.85 16.09 -5.00
C ASN A 296 -0.11 16.53 -3.74
N ARG A 297 -0.56 16.16 -2.53
CA ARG A 297 0.17 16.42 -1.28
C ARG A 297 1.40 15.53 -1.16
N ILE A 298 1.33 14.28 -1.59
CA ILE A 298 2.49 13.37 -1.62
C ILE A 298 3.51 13.87 -2.64
N ILE A 299 3.05 14.26 -3.84
CA ILE A 299 3.89 14.87 -4.88
C ILE A 299 4.50 16.18 -4.36
N SER A 300 3.69 17.07 -3.78
CA SER A 300 4.18 18.33 -3.20
C SER A 300 5.09 18.16 -1.99
N GLN A 301 4.91 17.12 -1.17
CA GLN A 301 5.80 16.80 -0.05
C GLN A 301 7.13 16.23 -0.55
N THR A 302 7.09 15.46 -1.64
CA THR A 302 8.28 14.99 -2.35
C THR A 302 9.03 16.17 -2.95
N ASP A 303 8.32 17.09 -3.62
CA ASP A 303 8.87 18.32 -4.22
C ASP A 303 9.36 19.34 -3.16
N TYR A 304 8.69 19.48 -2.01
CA TYR A 304 9.08 20.38 -0.92
C TYR A 304 10.23 19.80 -0.08
N ALA A 305 10.29 18.48 0.11
CA ALA A 305 11.45 17.80 0.68
C ALA A 305 12.67 17.88 -0.26
N GLN A 306 12.47 17.92 -1.59
CA GLN A 306 13.50 18.25 -2.57
C GLN A 306 13.89 19.73 -2.59
N ALA A 307 12.94 20.67 -2.39
CA ALA A 307 13.23 22.11 -2.39
C ALA A 307 13.92 22.61 -1.11
N THR A 308 13.68 21.98 0.05
CA THR A 308 14.34 22.32 1.32
C THR A 308 15.69 21.63 1.53
N SER A 309 16.09 20.78 0.57
CA SER A 309 17.44 20.23 0.44
C SER A 309 18.23 20.87 -0.72
N ALA A 310 17.88 22.10 -1.11
CA ALA A 310 18.69 22.95 -1.99
C ALA A 310 19.93 23.50 -1.28
N SER A 311 20.89 22.61 -1.01
CA SER A 311 22.30 22.91 -1.26
C SER A 311 22.57 22.67 -2.76
N PRO A 312 23.55 23.32 -3.40
CA PRO A 312 23.68 23.32 -4.87
C PRO A 312 23.69 21.88 -5.42
N GLN A 313 22.59 21.47 -6.06
CA GLN A 313 22.45 20.14 -6.64
C GLN A 313 23.38 20.08 -7.87
N VAL A 314 24.43 19.28 -7.77
CA VAL A 314 25.17 18.83 -8.94
C VAL A 314 24.23 17.85 -9.66
N ALA A 315 23.65 18.22 -10.79
CA ALA A 315 22.89 17.28 -11.62
C ALA A 315 23.85 16.26 -12.26
N LEU A 316 23.37 15.05 -12.63
CA LEU A 316 24.14 14.06 -13.42
C LEU A 316 24.53 14.57 -14.83
N ALA A 317 24.16 15.80 -15.18
CA ALA A 317 24.45 16.44 -16.44
C ALA A 317 25.95 16.44 -16.76
N GLY A 318 26.30 15.94 -17.95
CA GLY A 318 27.67 15.77 -18.42
C GLY A 318 28.39 14.52 -17.89
N GLN A 319 27.89 13.87 -16.83
CA GLN A 319 28.53 12.70 -16.22
C GLN A 319 28.11 11.37 -16.84
N LEU A 320 27.09 11.38 -17.72
CA LEU A 320 26.54 10.17 -18.32
C LEU A 320 27.02 9.93 -19.77
N SER A 321 27.87 10.80 -20.29
CA SER A 321 28.29 10.81 -21.70
C SER A 321 28.98 9.52 -22.15
N ASP A 322 29.73 8.88 -21.26
CA ASP A 322 30.40 7.60 -21.54
C ASP A 322 29.39 6.45 -21.67
N PHE A 323 28.33 6.44 -20.86
CA PHE A 323 27.25 5.44 -20.94
C PHE A 323 26.41 5.63 -22.21
N VAL A 324 26.09 6.88 -22.57
CA VAL A 324 25.43 7.20 -23.85
C VAL A 324 26.22 6.63 -25.02
N LYS A 325 27.55 6.76 -24.99
CA LYS A 325 28.42 6.23 -26.05
C LYS A 325 28.40 4.71 -26.09
N ILE A 326 28.51 4.03 -24.94
CA ILE A 326 28.48 2.56 -24.86
C ILE A 326 27.17 2.01 -25.40
N GLU A 327 26.03 2.57 -24.99
CA GLU A 327 24.72 2.12 -25.48
C GLU A 327 24.47 2.44 -26.95
N THR A 328 25.00 3.57 -27.45
CA THR A 328 24.96 3.91 -28.88
C THR A 328 25.76 2.90 -29.71
N ASP A 329 26.95 2.52 -29.25
CA ASP A 329 27.79 1.51 -29.90
C ASP A 329 27.11 0.12 -29.85
N MET A 330 26.46 -0.24 -28.74
CA MET A 330 25.65 -1.44 -28.63
C MET A 330 24.47 -1.44 -29.61
N LEU A 331 23.76 -0.31 -29.75
CA LEU A 331 22.65 -0.16 -30.68
C LEU A 331 23.12 -0.34 -32.13
N ASN A 332 24.29 0.19 -32.49
CA ASN A 332 24.90 0.02 -33.81
C ASN A 332 25.28 -1.46 -34.09
N ASN A 333 25.78 -2.16 -33.07
CA ASN A 333 26.09 -3.59 -33.16
C ASN A 333 24.83 -4.44 -33.34
N VAL A 334 23.77 -4.16 -32.57
CA VAL A 334 22.46 -4.82 -32.73
C VAL A 334 21.84 -4.52 -34.09
N ASN A 335 21.98 -3.29 -34.61
CA ASN A 335 21.53 -2.93 -35.96
C ASN A 335 22.30 -3.67 -37.07
N SER A 336 23.56 -4.02 -36.83
CA SER A 336 24.41 -4.78 -37.74
C SER A 336 24.31 -6.30 -37.53
N ASN A 337 23.42 -6.77 -36.65
CA ASN A 337 23.29 -8.16 -36.19
C ASN A 337 24.57 -8.75 -35.55
N ASP A 338 25.49 -7.90 -35.07
CA ASP A 338 26.68 -8.32 -34.33
C ASP A 338 26.39 -8.41 -32.83
N PHE A 339 25.71 -9.49 -32.44
CA PHE A 339 25.37 -9.74 -31.04
C PHE A 339 26.57 -10.12 -30.17
N ALA A 340 27.68 -10.56 -30.77
CA ALA A 340 28.89 -10.87 -30.02
C ALA A 340 29.54 -9.58 -29.49
N SER A 341 29.64 -8.56 -30.33
CA SER A 341 30.12 -7.24 -29.94
C SER A 341 29.12 -6.51 -29.03
N ALA A 342 27.81 -6.67 -29.27
CA ALA A 342 26.79 -6.11 -28.39
C ALA A 342 26.86 -6.69 -26.95
N LYS A 343 27.10 -7.99 -26.81
CA LYS A 343 27.30 -8.64 -25.49
C LYS A 343 28.53 -8.12 -24.76
N LYS A 344 29.65 -7.95 -25.46
CA LYS A 344 30.85 -7.31 -24.88
C LYS A 344 30.57 -5.86 -24.47
N GLY A 345 29.76 -5.14 -25.24
CA GLY A 345 29.27 -3.82 -24.88
C GLY A 345 28.45 -3.84 -23.59
N ALA A 346 27.55 -4.82 -23.42
CA ALA A 346 26.78 -5.01 -22.20
C ALA A 346 27.68 -5.34 -20.98
N ASP A 347 28.70 -6.20 -21.17
CA ASP A 347 29.71 -6.50 -20.14
C ASP A 347 30.49 -5.27 -19.70
N ASN A 348 30.86 -4.41 -20.65
CA ASN A 348 31.50 -3.14 -20.35
C ASN A 348 30.54 -2.12 -19.71
N LEU A 349 29.26 -2.09 -20.12
CA LEU A 349 28.24 -1.20 -19.58
C LEU A 349 28.02 -1.47 -18.08
N GLU A 350 27.75 -2.73 -17.72
CA GLU A 350 27.57 -3.16 -16.33
C GLU A 350 28.80 -2.81 -15.48
N HIS A 351 29.99 -3.21 -15.94
CA HIS A 351 31.22 -2.93 -15.20
C HIS A 351 31.43 -1.42 -14.95
N GLN A 352 31.23 -0.58 -15.97
CA GLN A 352 31.41 0.87 -15.81
C GLN A 352 30.31 1.51 -14.98
N TRP A 353 29.08 1.00 -15.07
CA TRP A 353 27.93 1.48 -14.33
C TRP A 353 28.11 1.18 -12.84
N ASP A 354 28.44 -0.06 -12.48
CA ASP A 354 28.72 -0.50 -11.11
C ASP A 354 29.92 0.25 -10.50
N THR A 355 30.98 0.45 -11.30
CA THR A 355 32.16 1.22 -10.86
C THR A 355 31.80 2.67 -10.56
N SER A 356 30.82 3.23 -11.29
CA SER A 356 30.41 4.63 -11.16
C SER A 356 29.24 4.83 -10.18
N GLU A 357 28.56 3.76 -9.76
CA GLU A 357 27.40 3.79 -8.88
C GLU A 357 27.63 4.64 -7.61
N PRO A 358 28.71 4.43 -6.82
CA PRO A 358 28.88 5.17 -5.56
C PRO A 358 28.98 6.69 -5.78
N LYS A 359 29.45 7.09 -6.96
CA LYS A 359 29.60 8.48 -7.36
C LYS A 359 28.27 9.03 -7.91
N LEU A 360 27.63 8.34 -8.85
CA LEU A 360 26.41 8.79 -9.52
C LEU A 360 25.21 8.80 -8.55
N ARG A 361 25.07 7.77 -7.72
CA ARG A 361 24.00 7.65 -6.71
C ARG A 361 24.09 8.73 -5.63
N LYS A 362 25.31 9.19 -5.32
CA LYS A 362 25.55 10.29 -4.37
C LYS A 362 25.20 11.67 -4.95
N ILE A 363 25.24 11.80 -6.27
CA ILE A 363 24.97 13.06 -6.98
C ILE A 363 23.47 13.27 -7.13
N ASP A 364 22.75 12.29 -7.67
CA ASP A 364 21.28 12.27 -7.68
C ASP A 364 20.78 10.82 -7.76
N GLY A 365 20.49 10.27 -6.57
CA GLY A 365 20.06 8.88 -6.38
C GLY A 365 18.71 8.58 -7.01
N THR A 366 17.80 9.54 -7.09
CA THR A 366 16.46 9.34 -7.67
C THR A 366 16.53 9.17 -9.18
N THR A 367 17.35 9.98 -9.85
CA THR A 367 17.59 9.83 -11.29
C THR A 367 18.46 8.61 -11.58
N TRP A 368 19.44 8.31 -10.72
CA TRP A 368 20.24 7.10 -10.82
C TRP A 368 19.39 5.83 -10.80
N THR A 369 18.46 5.65 -9.83
CA THR A 369 17.59 4.46 -9.76
C THR A 369 16.70 4.29 -11.00
N LYS A 370 16.26 5.41 -11.61
CA LYS A 370 15.49 5.35 -12.86
C LYS A 370 16.34 4.90 -14.05
N ILE A 371 17.60 5.32 -14.12
CA ILE A 371 18.53 4.90 -15.18
C ILE A 371 18.92 3.43 -14.96
N ASP A 372 19.24 3.06 -13.72
CA ASP A 372 19.64 1.72 -13.30
C ASP A 372 18.64 0.65 -13.76
N GLY A 373 17.35 0.84 -13.46
CA GLY A 373 16.30 -0.08 -13.92
C GLY A 373 16.14 -0.16 -15.44
N THR A 374 16.61 0.83 -16.22
CA THR A 374 16.63 0.73 -17.68
C THR A 374 17.84 -0.03 -18.20
N ILE A 375 18.98 0.09 -17.53
CA ILE A 375 20.22 -0.63 -17.83
C ILE A 375 20.01 -2.12 -17.56
N ASP A 376 19.33 -2.49 -16.48
CA ASP A 376 18.95 -3.89 -16.21
C ASP A 376 18.18 -4.53 -17.38
N VAL A 377 17.24 -3.80 -17.97
CA VAL A 377 16.45 -4.26 -19.13
C VAL A 377 17.31 -4.36 -20.39
N VAL A 378 18.29 -3.46 -20.57
CA VAL A 378 19.29 -3.54 -21.65
C VAL A 378 20.17 -4.78 -21.48
N LEU A 379 20.73 -5.01 -20.29
CA LEU A 379 21.57 -6.15 -19.98
C LEU A 379 20.81 -7.46 -20.15
N ALA A 380 19.58 -7.55 -19.63
CA ALA A 380 18.73 -8.74 -19.75
C ALA A 380 18.39 -9.07 -21.21
N SER A 381 18.07 -8.06 -22.03
CA SER A 381 17.72 -8.27 -23.44
C SER A 381 18.93 -8.67 -24.29
N VAL A 382 20.06 -7.97 -24.16
CA VAL A 382 21.26 -8.16 -25.00
C VAL A 382 22.06 -9.40 -24.60
N ARG A 383 22.12 -9.75 -23.30
CA ARG A 383 22.88 -10.92 -22.82
C ARG A 383 22.11 -12.24 -22.90
N SER A 384 20.82 -12.20 -23.24
CA SER A 384 20.00 -13.41 -23.35
C SER A 384 20.66 -14.50 -24.23
N GLY A 385 20.35 -15.76 -23.93
CA GLY A 385 20.92 -16.91 -24.66
C GLY A 385 20.61 -16.89 -26.16
N LYS A 386 19.50 -16.25 -26.55
CA LYS A 386 19.10 -15.98 -27.94
C LYS A 386 18.57 -14.54 -28.02
N PRO A 387 19.44 -13.54 -28.26
CA PRO A 387 19.03 -12.15 -28.28
C PRO A 387 18.13 -11.84 -29.47
N ASP A 388 17.00 -11.20 -29.18
CA ASP A 388 16.05 -10.71 -30.18
C ASP A 388 16.40 -9.28 -30.58
N ALA A 389 16.63 -9.07 -31.89
CA ALA A 389 17.05 -7.78 -32.43
C ALA A 389 16.03 -6.65 -32.16
N SER A 390 14.73 -6.96 -32.13
CA SER A 390 13.69 -5.97 -31.90
C SER A 390 13.63 -5.59 -30.42
N GLN A 391 13.66 -6.57 -29.52
CA GLN A 391 13.63 -6.35 -28.07
C GLN A 391 14.86 -5.60 -27.58
N SER A 392 16.06 -5.98 -28.05
CA SER A 392 17.29 -5.27 -27.71
C SER A 392 17.29 -3.83 -28.21
N LYS A 393 16.74 -3.55 -29.41
CA LYS A 393 16.60 -2.17 -29.91
C LYS A 393 15.61 -1.36 -29.07
N THR A 394 14.48 -1.94 -28.67
CA THR A 394 13.50 -1.26 -27.81
C THR A 394 14.11 -0.91 -26.45
N ALA A 395 14.80 -1.87 -25.83
CA ALA A 395 15.48 -1.65 -24.55
C ALA A 395 16.55 -0.54 -24.64
N LEU A 396 17.43 -0.61 -25.65
CA LEU A 396 18.50 0.37 -25.87
C LEU A 396 17.95 1.77 -26.18
N ASN A 397 16.91 1.91 -27.00
CA ASN A 397 16.32 3.22 -27.29
C ASN A 397 15.63 3.83 -26.05
N ASN A 398 14.98 3.00 -25.22
CA ASN A 398 14.35 3.44 -23.99
C ASN A 398 15.38 3.93 -22.97
N SER A 399 16.46 3.16 -22.77
CA SER A 399 17.54 3.55 -21.86
C SER A 399 18.29 4.78 -22.36
N LEU A 400 18.68 4.85 -23.65
CA LEU A 400 19.27 6.03 -24.26
C LEU A 400 18.43 7.30 -24.11
N THR A 401 17.09 7.20 -24.19
CA THR A 401 16.20 8.36 -24.01
C THR A 401 16.29 8.91 -22.59
N ILE A 402 16.31 8.03 -21.60
CA ILE A 402 16.34 8.38 -20.18
C ILE A 402 17.74 8.89 -19.79
N ILE A 403 18.81 8.24 -20.24
CA ILE A 403 20.19 8.66 -20.00
C ILE A 403 20.46 10.02 -20.67
N ASN A 404 20.03 10.24 -21.92
CA ASN A 404 20.23 11.53 -22.58
C ASN A 404 19.43 12.66 -21.92
N GLY A 405 18.19 12.39 -21.48
CA GLY A 405 17.40 13.36 -20.73
C GLY A 405 18.09 13.78 -19.43
N ALA A 406 18.65 12.83 -18.70
CA ALA A 406 19.42 13.10 -17.48
C ALA A 406 20.77 13.80 -17.76
N ASN A 407 21.41 13.51 -18.90
CA ASN A 407 22.70 14.07 -19.27
C ASN A 407 22.62 15.51 -19.81
N GLN A 408 21.43 15.98 -20.24
CA GLN A 408 21.21 17.29 -20.86
C GLN A 408 20.71 18.40 -19.91
N SER A 409 20.38 18.09 -18.64
CA SER A 409 19.78 19.03 -17.67
C SER A 409 20.69 20.17 -17.15
N ALA A 410 21.73 20.54 -17.90
CA ALA A 410 22.54 21.73 -17.65
C ALA A 410 22.73 22.60 -18.91
N THR A 411 21.73 22.67 -19.81
CA THR A 411 21.61 23.79 -20.76
C THR A 411 20.25 23.78 -21.46
N GLN A 412 19.24 24.40 -20.85
CA GLN A 412 18.10 24.99 -21.57
C GLN A 412 17.27 25.85 -20.61
N THR A 413 17.82 27.01 -20.26
CA THR A 413 16.98 28.18 -19.98
C THR A 413 16.98 29.01 -21.26
N ASP A 414 15.78 29.37 -21.71
CA ASP A 414 15.46 30.15 -22.91
C ASP A 414 15.72 29.49 -24.27
N SER A 415 14.64 29.01 -24.90
CA SER A 415 14.17 29.54 -26.19
C SER A 415 12.91 28.80 -26.66
N SER A 416 11.73 29.33 -26.33
CA SER A 416 10.60 29.31 -27.25
C SER A 416 9.61 30.43 -26.94
N GLN A 417 9.35 31.22 -27.98
CA GLN A 417 8.33 32.25 -28.14
C GLN A 417 8.64 33.66 -27.61
N THR A 418 9.22 34.50 -28.48
CA THR A 418 8.68 35.85 -28.65
C THR A 418 8.52 36.19 -30.13
N ILE A 419 7.30 36.60 -30.41
CA ILE A 419 6.76 37.12 -31.66
C ILE A 419 7.52 38.37 -32.11
N THR A 420 7.68 38.47 -33.43
CA THR A 420 8.01 39.65 -34.23
C THR A 420 7.52 40.99 -33.65
N SER A 421 8.43 41.92 -33.37
CA SER A 421 8.22 43.35 -33.66
C SER A 421 9.55 44.12 -33.70
N VAL A 422 9.69 44.87 -34.79
CA VAL A 422 10.76 45.77 -35.21
C VAL A 422 10.86 47.01 -34.29
N GLY A 423 12.08 47.55 -34.08
CA GLY A 423 12.25 48.94 -33.62
C GLY A 423 13.55 49.30 -32.90
N THR A 424 14.59 49.63 -33.68
CA THR A 424 15.58 50.73 -33.51
C THR A 424 16.09 51.21 -32.13
N SER A 425 17.43 51.08 -32.00
CA SER A 425 18.43 52.13 -31.72
C SER A 425 18.47 52.91 -30.38
N GLN A 426 19.67 52.88 -29.76
CA GLN A 426 20.48 53.98 -29.20
C GLN A 426 21.10 53.71 -27.81
N THR A 427 22.44 53.78 -27.81
CA THR A 427 23.39 54.38 -26.86
C THR A 427 22.80 55.23 -25.72
N ASP A 428 23.29 55.06 -24.48
CA ASP A 428 24.25 55.99 -23.87
C ASP A 428 24.64 55.65 -22.41
N SER A 429 25.85 56.09 -22.09
CA SER A 429 26.53 56.16 -20.80
C SER A 429 25.97 57.20 -19.81
N GLN A 430 26.19 56.98 -18.50
CA GLN A 430 26.64 57.93 -17.45
C GLN A 430 25.93 57.79 -16.07
N GLN A 431 26.74 57.45 -15.06
CA GLN A 431 27.10 58.19 -13.84
C GLN A 431 26.06 58.96 -12.97
N SER A 432 26.30 58.89 -11.64
CA SER A 432 25.80 59.70 -10.52
C SER A 432 24.38 59.39 -10.00
N THR A 433 24.05 59.40 -8.70
CA THR A 433 24.65 60.04 -7.52
C THR A 433 24.14 59.37 -6.22
N SER A 434 24.85 59.65 -5.13
CA SER A 434 24.70 59.23 -3.74
C SER A 434 23.45 59.74 -2.99
N VAL A 435 23.14 59.13 -1.83
CA VAL A 435 23.24 59.69 -0.45
C VAL A 435 22.31 58.95 0.53
N GLY A 436 22.85 58.59 1.71
CA GLY A 436 22.08 58.51 2.98
C GLY A 436 22.30 57.23 3.80
N LYS A 437 23.41 57.05 4.54
CA LYS A 437 23.68 57.42 5.96
C LYS A 437 23.33 56.32 7.00
N SER A 438 24.40 55.86 7.70
CA SER A 438 24.57 55.62 9.16
C SER A 438 23.55 54.75 9.93
N GLN A 439 23.87 53.92 10.94
CA GLN A 439 25.07 53.57 11.73
C GLN A 439 24.65 52.30 12.51
N SER A 440 25.51 51.28 12.59
CA SER A 440 26.17 50.81 13.84
C SER A 440 25.31 50.81 15.10
N ASP A 441 24.98 49.61 15.60
CA ASP A 441 25.11 49.35 17.02
C ASP A 441 25.53 47.91 17.31
N SER A 442 26.49 47.81 18.23
CA SER A 442 27.23 46.65 18.66
C SER A 442 26.70 46.15 20.01
N GLN A 443 26.55 44.84 20.20
CA GLN A 443 26.62 44.23 21.54
C GLN A 443 26.89 42.71 21.50
N GLN A 444 28.16 42.37 21.63
CA GLN A 444 28.78 41.50 22.64
C GLN A 444 28.00 40.28 23.18
N THR A 445 28.47 39.11 22.71
CA THR A 445 28.75 37.84 23.41
C THR A 445 28.44 37.68 24.91
N THR A 446 27.82 36.53 25.24
CA THR A 446 28.19 35.73 26.42
C THR A 446 28.23 34.23 26.07
N SER A 447 29.33 33.59 26.43
CA SER A 447 29.66 32.17 26.30
C SER A 447 29.34 31.40 27.58
N VAL A 448 28.90 30.13 27.51
CA VAL A 448 29.36 29.03 28.41
C VAL A 448 29.08 27.67 27.73
N GLY A 449 30.08 26.77 27.71
CA GLY A 449 29.84 25.33 27.69
C GLY A 449 30.55 24.52 26.60
N LYS A 450 31.88 24.40 26.66
CA LYS A 450 32.66 23.43 25.88
C LYS A 450 32.85 22.17 26.73
N SER A 451 32.28 21.04 26.32
CA SER A 451 32.62 19.72 26.84
C SER A 451 32.98 18.79 25.69
N GLN A 452 34.25 18.36 25.74
CA GLN A 452 34.89 17.14 25.24
C GLN A 452 34.54 16.58 23.85
N ALA A 453 35.59 16.44 23.06
CA ALA A 453 35.65 15.62 21.86
C ALA A 453 35.57 14.12 22.23
N ASP A 454 34.61 13.42 21.66
CA ASP A 454 34.60 11.96 21.55
C ASP A 454 34.87 11.57 20.09
N ALA A 455 35.69 10.54 19.90
CA ALA A 455 35.95 9.89 18.62
C ALA A 455 34.62 9.47 17.95
N PRO A 456 34.57 9.28 16.61
CA PRO A 456 33.34 8.80 15.97
C PRO A 456 33.05 7.38 16.46
N GLN A 457 32.21 7.25 17.48
CA GLN A 457 31.65 5.96 17.88
C GLN A 457 30.78 5.45 16.74
N ASN A 458 31.03 4.22 16.32
CA ASN A 458 30.18 3.56 15.34
C ASN A 458 28.81 3.34 15.97
N LYS A 459 27.77 3.96 15.40
CA LYS A 459 26.44 4.01 16.02
C LYS A 459 25.70 2.66 15.97
N LEU A 460 26.25 1.68 15.25
CA LEU A 460 25.75 0.31 15.11
C LEU A 460 26.34 -0.68 16.14
N ALA A 461 27.25 -0.22 17.00
CA ALA A 461 27.93 -1.07 17.98
C ALA A 461 26.95 -1.86 18.87
N GLY A 462 27.17 -3.17 19.00
CA GLY A 462 26.34 -4.11 19.75
C GLY A 462 25.05 -4.58 19.07
N GLN A 463 24.59 -3.90 18.01
CA GLN A 463 23.33 -4.20 17.32
C GLN A 463 23.46 -5.25 16.21
N LEU A 464 24.69 -5.63 15.86
CA LEU A 464 24.95 -6.56 14.76
C LEU A 464 25.32 -7.97 15.22
N SER A 465 25.25 -8.23 16.54
CA SER A 465 25.73 -9.47 17.16
C SER A 465 24.99 -10.73 16.68
N ASP A 466 23.69 -10.62 16.41
CA ASP A 466 22.88 -11.72 15.90
C ASP A 466 23.27 -12.09 14.45
N PHE A 467 23.57 -11.09 13.62
CA PHE A 467 24.05 -11.29 12.24
C PHE A 467 25.43 -11.92 12.21
N VAL A 468 26.35 -11.45 13.06
CA VAL A 468 27.69 -12.04 13.23
C VAL A 468 27.57 -13.53 13.61
N LYS A 469 26.63 -13.86 14.49
CA LYS A 469 26.38 -15.24 14.89
C LYS A 469 25.86 -16.09 13.73
N ILE A 470 24.90 -15.59 12.94
CA ILE A 470 24.35 -16.29 11.78
C ILE A 470 25.44 -16.55 10.73
N GLU A 471 26.23 -15.54 10.37
CA GLU A 471 27.31 -15.72 9.40
C GLU A 471 28.42 -16.64 9.89
N THR A 472 28.70 -16.65 11.20
CA THR A 472 29.64 -17.59 11.82
C THR A 472 29.12 -19.04 11.74
N ASP A 473 27.83 -19.25 12.02
CA ASP A 473 27.17 -20.55 11.91
C ASP A 473 27.16 -21.03 10.43
N MET A 474 26.94 -20.12 9.48
CA MET A 474 27.06 -20.39 8.04
C MET A 474 28.48 -20.76 7.61
N LEU A 475 29.49 -20.05 8.11
CA LEU A 475 30.90 -20.32 7.81
C LEU A 475 31.32 -21.71 8.33
N ASN A 476 30.85 -22.10 9.52
CA ASN A 476 31.08 -23.43 10.07
C ASN A 476 30.41 -24.54 9.24
N ALA A 477 29.19 -24.29 8.74
CA ALA A 477 28.50 -25.20 7.83
C ALA A 477 29.25 -25.37 6.49
N VAL A 478 29.71 -24.28 5.90
CA VAL A 478 30.53 -24.30 4.66
C VAL A 478 31.87 -25.02 4.89
N ASN A 479 32.51 -24.83 6.05
CA ASN A 479 33.74 -25.55 6.41
C ASN A 479 33.53 -27.06 6.58
N SER A 480 32.32 -27.48 6.95
CA SER A 480 31.91 -28.87 7.10
C SER A 480 31.32 -29.47 5.81
N ASN A 481 31.34 -28.72 4.69
CA ASN A 481 30.67 -29.06 3.43
C ASN A 481 29.14 -29.27 3.54
N ASP A 482 28.51 -28.73 4.60
CA ASP A 482 27.06 -28.76 4.78
C ASP A 482 26.42 -27.50 4.16
N PHE A 483 26.30 -27.52 2.83
CA PHE A 483 25.68 -26.43 2.08
C PHE A 483 24.17 -26.32 2.29
N ALA A 484 23.52 -27.38 2.78
CA ALA A 484 22.08 -27.34 3.09
C ALA A 484 21.82 -26.47 4.32
N SER A 485 22.62 -26.63 5.38
CA SER A 485 22.56 -25.77 6.56
C SER A 485 23.05 -24.35 6.26
N ALA A 486 24.07 -24.19 5.41
CA ALA A 486 24.52 -22.86 4.97
C ALA A 486 23.43 -22.09 4.22
N LYS A 487 22.64 -22.76 3.35
CA LYS A 487 21.50 -22.15 2.65
C LYS A 487 20.38 -21.74 3.60
N LYS A 488 20.04 -22.58 4.58
CA LYS A 488 19.07 -22.19 5.63
C LYS A 488 19.56 -20.99 6.45
N GLY A 489 20.86 -20.93 6.73
CA GLY A 489 21.49 -19.78 7.36
C GLY A 489 21.37 -18.52 6.49
N ALA A 490 21.59 -18.63 5.18
CA ALA A 490 21.41 -17.54 4.23
C ALA A 490 19.95 -17.03 4.19
N ASP A 491 18.96 -17.94 4.22
CA ASP A 491 17.55 -17.58 4.30
C ASP A 491 17.20 -16.86 5.61
N SER A 492 17.79 -17.29 6.72
CA SER A 492 17.65 -16.59 8.01
C SER A 492 18.37 -15.24 8.04
N LEU A 493 19.52 -15.13 7.36
CA LEU A 493 20.31 -13.90 7.29
C LEU A 493 19.55 -12.84 6.50
N GLU A 494 19.07 -13.17 5.31
CA GLU A 494 18.26 -12.29 4.46
C GLU A 494 17.01 -11.81 5.22
N HIS A 495 16.24 -12.74 5.78
CA HIS A 495 15.01 -12.39 6.47
C HIS A 495 15.23 -11.45 7.67
N GLN A 496 16.28 -11.69 8.47
CA GLN A 496 16.60 -10.82 9.61
C GLN A 496 17.19 -9.49 9.17
N TRP A 497 17.95 -9.48 8.07
CA TRP A 497 18.57 -8.28 7.54
C TRP A 497 17.50 -7.35 6.96
N ASP A 498 16.59 -7.86 6.13
CA ASP A 498 15.46 -7.12 5.55
C ASP A 498 14.56 -6.52 6.62
N THR A 499 14.30 -7.29 7.69
CA THR A 499 13.48 -6.82 8.82
C THR A 499 14.18 -5.71 9.62
N SER A 500 15.51 -5.72 9.66
CA SER A 500 16.32 -4.76 10.42
C SER A 500 16.83 -3.60 9.58
N GLU A 501 16.77 -3.72 8.25
CA GLU A 501 17.26 -2.78 7.25
C GLU A 501 16.78 -1.34 7.50
N PRO A 502 15.46 -1.08 7.70
CA PRO A 502 14.96 0.27 7.85
C PRO A 502 15.45 0.95 9.14
N LYS A 503 15.87 0.16 10.13
CA LYS A 503 16.38 0.62 11.43
C LYS A 503 17.89 0.88 11.36
N LEU A 504 18.66 -0.11 10.91
CA LEU A 504 20.12 -0.01 10.82
C LEU A 504 20.55 1.10 9.84
N ARG A 505 19.83 1.25 8.72
CA ARG A 505 20.06 2.32 7.73
C ARG A 505 19.84 3.74 8.28
N LYS A 506 18.88 3.91 9.22
CA LYS A 506 18.61 5.22 9.87
C LYS A 506 19.65 5.56 10.93
N ILE A 507 20.31 4.56 11.51
CA ILE A 507 21.30 4.71 12.57
C ILE A 507 22.66 5.12 11.98
N ASP A 508 23.12 4.38 10.97
CA ASP A 508 24.32 4.71 10.20
C ASP A 508 24.21 4.16 8.77
N GLY A 509 23.65 4.97 7.87
CA GLY A 509 23.44 4.60 6.48
C GLY A 509 24.73 4.32 5.69
N THR A 510 25.87 4.89 6.10
CA THR A 510 27.14 4.70 5.37
C THR A 510 27.75 3.35 5.70
N THR A 511 27.74 2.98 6.98
CA THR A 511 28.20 1.67 7.43
C THR A 511 27.20 0.58 7.04
N TRP A 512 25.90 0.85 7.13
CA TRP A 512 24.84 -0.05 6.67
C TRP A 512 25.03 -0.43 5.19
N THR A 513 25.24 0.53 4.28
CA THR A 513 25.42 0.24 2.83
C THR A 513 26.61 -0.69 2.56
N LYS A 514 27.68 -0.58 3.35
CA LYS A 514 28.85 -1.48 3.21
C LYS A 514 28.54 -2.90 3.66
N ILE A 515 27.76 -3.04 4.73
CA ILE A 515 27.33 -4.35 5.25
C ILE A 515 26.33 -4.99 4.28
N ASP A 516 25.37 -4.21 3.80
CA ASP A 516 24.33 -4.63 2.85
C ASP A 516 24.93 -5.27 1.60
N GLY A 517 25.85 -4.55 0.93
CA GLY A 517 26.53 -5.09 -0.25
C GLY A 517 27.38 -6.34 0.03
N THR A 518 27.86 -6.56 1.25
CA THR A 518 28.54 -7.81 1.58
C THR A 518 27.60 -8.99 1.81
N ILE A 519 26.41 -8.73 2.33
CA ILE A 519 25.37 -9.75 2.51
C ILE A 519 24.87 -10.23 1.15
N ASP A 520 24.68 -9.34 0.18
CA ASP A 520 24.30 -9.72 -1.18
C ASP A 520 25.30 -10.70 -1.81
N LEU A 521 26.60 -10.45 -1.62
CA LEU A 521 27.66 -11.37 -2.06
C LEU A 521 27.63 -12.72 -1.32
N VAL A 522 27.30 -12.72 -0.02
CA VAL A 522 27.12 -13.95 0.77
C VAL A 522 25.91 -14.74 0.27
N LEU A 523 24.76 -14.09 0.07
CA LEU A 523 23.55 -14.71 -0.44
C LEU A 523 23.75 -15.27 -1.85
N ALA A 524 24.35 -14.49 -2.76
CA ALA A 524 24.62 -14.91 -4.13
C ALA A 524 25.59 -16.10 -4.20
N SER A 525 26.63 -16.12 -3.35
CA SER A 525 27.60 -17.21 -3.33
C SER A 525 27.04 -18.50 -2.72
N VAL A 526 26.31 -18.40 -1.59
CA VAL A 526 25.79 -19.55 -0.85
C VAL A 526 24.55 -20.15 -1.50
N ARG A 527 23.67 -19.34 -2.10
CA ARG A 527 22.43 -19.80 -2.74
C ARG A 527 22.61 -20.30 -4.19
N SER A 528 23.79 -20.15 -4.76
CA SER A 528 24.13 -20.68 -6.08
C SER A 528 23.65 -22.14 -6.26
N SER A 529 23.22 -22.48 -7.47
CA SER A 529 22.78 -23.83 -7.85
C SER A 529 23.89 -24.87 -7.60
N ASN A 530 25.16 -24.44 -7.70
CA ASN A 530 26.32 -25.24 -7.33
C ASN A 530 27.31 -24.35 -6.52
N PRO A 531 27.16 -24.27 -5.19
CA PRO A 531 27.95 -23.38 -4.35
C PRO A 531 29.41 -23.82 -4.30
N ASN A 532 30.33 -22.90 -4.59
CA ASN A 532 31.77 -23.13 -4.50
C ASN A 532 32.26 -22.80 -3.08
N ALA A 533 32.89 -23.76 -2.41
CA ALA A 533 33.33 -23.63 -1.02
C ALA A 533 34.26 -22.42 -0.79
N ASP A 534 35.23 -22.20 -1.68
CA ASP A 534 36.21 -21.12 -1.54
C ASP A 534 35.57 -19.75 -1.75
N LYS A 535 34.65 -19.63 -2.72
CA LYS A 535 33.87 -18.40 -2.93
C LYS A 535 32.96 -18.08 -1.75
N CYS A 536 32.27 -19.09 -1.20
CA CYS A 536 31.41 -18.91 -0.03
C CYS A 536 32.22 -18.47 1.20
N LYS A 537 33.38 -19.12 1.44
CA LYS A 537 34.28 -18.73 2.54
C LYS A 537 34.83 -17.32 2.36
N SER A 538 35.21 -16.95 1.14
CA SER A 538 35.71 -15.61 0.86
C SER A 538 34.64 -14.54 1.11
N ALA A 539 33.40 -14.77 0.67
CA ALA A 539 32.29 -13.85 0.89
C ALA A 539 31.94 -13.72 2.38
N LEU A 540 31.81 -14.86 3.09
CA LEU A 540 31.49 -14.89 4.53
C LEU A 540 32.59 -14.25 5.39
N ASN A 541 33.87 -14.49 5.10
CA ASN A 541 34.96 -13.84 5.84
C ASN A 541 35.02 -12.33 5.60
N ASN A 542 34.74 -11.87 4.38
CA ASN A 542 34.68 -10.45 4.07
C ASN A 542 33.51 -9.76 4.81
N SER A 543 32.32 -10.37 4.75
CA SER A 543 31.13 -9.89 5.46
C SER A 543 31.36 -9.87 6.97
N LEU A 544 31.83 -10.97 7.57
CA LEU A 544 32.15 -11.04 9.00
C LEU A 544 33.19 -10.01 9.44
N SER A 545 34.18 -9.69 8.61
CA SER A 545 35.16 -8.65 8.94
C SER A 545 34.49 -7.28 9.07
N ILE A 546 33.61 -6.93 8.12
CA ILE A 546 32.91 -5.66 8.07
C ILE A 546 31.86 -5.58 9.19
N PHE A 547 31.13 -6.67 9.44
CA PHE A 547 30.22 -6.79 10.57
C PHE A 547 30.93 -6.60 11.91
N ASN A 548 32.07 -7.28 12.13
CA ASN A 548 32.82 -7.16 13.39
C ASN A 548 33.48 -5.79 13.57
N GLU A 549 33.88 -5.12 12.49
CA GLU A 549 34.37 -3.73 12.54
C GLU A 549 33.22 -2.76 12.85
N ALA A 550 32.03 -3.01 12.30
CA ALA A 550 30.84 -2.19 12.54
C ALA A 550 30.21 -2.40 13.93
N ASN A 551 30.44 -3.56 14.54
CA ASN A 551 29.85 -3.96 15.82
C ASN A 551 30.74 -3.63 17.05
N LYS A 552 31.96 -3.12 16.81
CA LYS A 552 32.89 -2.61 17.85
C LYS A 552 32.59 -1.16 18.20
#